data_AF-A0A519KS79-F1
#
_entry.id   AF-A0A519KS79-F1
#
_cell.length_a   1.000
_cell.length_b   1.000
_cell.length_c   1.000
_cell.angle_alpha   90.00
_cell.angle_beta   90.00
_cell.angle_gamma   90.00
#
_symmetry.space_group_name_H-M   'P 1'
#
loop_
_entity.id
_entity.type
_entity.pdbx_description
1 polymer ?
#
loop_
_entity_poly.entity_id
_entity_poly.type
_entity_poly.pdbx_seq_one_letter_code
_entity_poly.pdbx_strand_id
1 'polypeptide(L)' 'TTAHFRVEMTNLLGDEVDQWTKLAAKPDMRLHLYGKAEARPGRKMAHVNRVKAL' A
#
# COMPACT_ATOMS: atom_id res chain seq x y z
N THR A 1 -19.95 2.80 18.28
CA THR A 1 -19.61 2.20 16.97
C THR A 1 -18.67 1.03 17.22
N THR A 2 -18.92 -0.14 16.62
CA THR A 2 -18.09 -1.35 16.80
C THR A 2 -16.92 -1.33 15.81
N ALA A 3 -15.72 -1.68 16.26
CA ALA A 3 -14.58 -1.84 15.36
C ALA A 3 -14.73 -3.15 14.55
N HIS A 4 -14.45 -3.11 13.26
CA HIS A 4 -14.63 -4.26 12.36
C HIS A 4 -13.31 -4.88 11.87
N PHE A 5 -12.25 -4.07 11.77
CA PHE A 5 -10.98 -4.51 11.21
C PHE A 5 -9.80 -3.86 11.92
N ARG A 6 -8.69 -4.59 12.01
CA ARG A 6 -7.35 -4.07 12.27
C ARG A 6 -6.69 -3.76 10.95
N VAL A 7 -6.12 -2.56 10.83
CA VAL A 7 -5.46 -2.09 9.62
C VAL A 7 -4.05 -1.64 9.94
N GLU A 8 -3.08 -2.12 9.16
CA GLU A 8 -1.69 -1.68 9.19
C GLU A 8 -1.34 -1.06 7.85
N MET A 9 -0.92 0.21 7.87
CA MET A 9 -0.60 0.99 6.67
C MET A 9 0.91 1.05 6.47
N THR A 10 1.37 0.83 5.23
CA THR A 10 2.78 0.95 4.85
C THR A 10 2.90 1.86 3.62
N ASN A 11 3.78 2.86 3.69
CA ASN A 11 4.11 3.68 2.52
C ASN A 11 5.06 2.88 1.63
N LEU A 12 4.95 3.06 0.31
CA LEU A 12 5.94 2.58 -0.65
C LEU A 12 6.70 3.77 -1.22
N LEU A 13 8.01 3.74 -1.06
CA LEU A 13 8.94 4.71 -1.63
C LEU A 13 9.29 4.36 -3.09
N GLY A 14 10.12 5.19 -3.73
CA GLY A 14 10.41 5.09 -5.16
C GLY A 14 10.94 3.73 -5.63
N ASP A 15 11.81 3.12 -4.86
CA ASP A 15 12.36 1.78 -5.11
C ASP A 15 11.39 0.65 -4.69
N GLU A 16 10.51 0.92 -3.74
CA GLU A 16 9.57 -0.07 -3.22
C GLU A 16 8.29 -0.19 -4.08
N VAL A 17 7.92 0.85 -4.83
CA VAL A 17 6.68 0.85 -5.62
C VAL A 17 6.69 -0.16 -6.76
N ASP A 18 7.85 -0.61 -7.23
CA ASP A 18 7.94 -1.65 -8.25
C ASP A 18 7.31 -2.99 -7.82
N GLN A 19 7.11 -3.18 -6.51
CA GLN A 19 6.44 -4.34 -5.94
C GLN A 19 4.90 -4.26 -6.01
N TRP A 20 4.34 -3.21 -6.61
CA TRP A 20 2.90 -2.91 -6.55
C TRP A 20 2.02 -4.04 -7.08
N THR A 21 2.41 -4.72 -8.16
CA THR A 21 1.63 -5.83 -8.75
C THR A 21 1.48 -6.99 -7.77
N LYS A 22 2.57 -7.37 -7.11
CA LYS A 22 2.59 -8.41 -6.07
C LYS A 22 1.73 -8.03 -4.87
N LEU A 23 1.73 -6.76 -4.48
CA LEU A 23 0.91 -6.27 -3.38
C LEU A 23 -0.57 -6.21 -3.76
N ALA A 24 -0.89 -5.77 -4.98
CA ALA A 24 -2.27 -5.72 -5.48
C ALA A 24 -2.90 -7.12 -5.63
N ALA A 25 -2.10 -8.14 -5.91
CA ALA A 25 -2.57 -9.52 -6.01
C ALA A 25 -2.97 -10.15 -4.67
N LYS A 26 -2.58 -9.56 -3.53
CA LYS A 26 -2.86 -10.13 -2.21
C LYS A 26 -4.29 -9.78 -1.76
N PRO A 27 -5.10 -10.77 -1.33
CA PRO A 27 -6.51 -10.55 -0.99
C PRO A 27 -6.71 -9.69 0.28
N ASP A 28 -5.72 -9.62 1.16
CA ASP A 28 -5.72 -8.83 2.40
C ASP A 28 -5.09 -7.44 2.24
N MET A 29 -4.65 -7.07 1.03
CA MET A 29 -3.99 -5.81 0.75
C MET A 29 -4.88 -4.86 -0.04
N ARG A 30 -4.87 -3.58 0.34
CA ARG A 30 -5.54 -2.50 -0.38
C ARG A 30 -4.48 -1.48 -0.80
N LEU A 31 -4.08 -1.55 -2.06
CA LEU A 31 -3.07 -0.69 -2.67
C LEU A 31 -3.70 0.62 -3.16
N HIS A 32 -3.00 1.74 -2.96
CA HIS A 32 -3.31 3.02 -3.58
C HIS A 32 -2.03 3.62 -4.21
N LEU A 33 -2.01 3.67 -5.55
CA LEU A 33 -0.94 4.31 -6.33
C LEU A 33 -1.25 5.80 -6.49
N TYR A 34 -0.27 6.68 -6.26
CA TYR A 34 -0.49 8.13 -6.39
C TYR A 34 -0.46 8.67 -7.83
N GLY A 35 -0.19 7.83 -8.84
CA GLY A 35 -0.15 8.24 -10.25
C GLY A 35 1.01 9.19 -10.60
N LYS A 36 2.08 9.19 -9.81
CA LYS A 36 3.27 10.03 -10.05
C LYS A 36 4.07 9.44 -11.21
N ALA A 37 4.45 10.29 -12.17
CA ALA A 37 5.14 9.86 -13.39
C ALA A 37 6.53 9.24 -13.18
N GLU A 38 7.26 9.66 -12.13
CA GLU A 38 8.65 9.24 -11.92
C GLU A 38 8.89 8.79 -10.47
N ALA A 39 9.43 7.59 -10.30
CA ALA A 39 9.90 7.09 -9.01
C ALA A 39 11.28 7.67 -8.68
N ARG A 40 11.47 8.11 -7.42
CA ARG A 40 12.75 8.65 -6.93
C ARG A 40 13.03 8.14 -5.51
N PRO A 41 14.29 7.90 -5.12
CA PRO A 41 14.64 7.50 -3.75
C PRO A 41 14.01 8.43 -2.70
N GLY A 42 13.40 7.85 -1.66
CA GLY A 42 12.71 8.60 -0.60
C GLY A 42 11.36 9.24 -0.97
N ARG A 43 10.97 9.24 -2.25
CA ARG A 43 9.68 9.79 -2.68
C ARG A 43 8.56 8.78 -2.41
N LYS A 44 7.53 9.16 -1.66
CA LYS A 44 6.32 8.33 -1.50
C LYS A 44 5.60 8.19 -2.83
N MET A 45 5.47 6.97 -3.32
CA MET A 45 4.84 6.66 -4.61
C MET A 45 3.48 5.97 -4.45
N ALA A 46 3.27 5.28 -3.33
CA ALA A 46 2.01 4.62 -3.01
C ALA A 46 1.86 4.43 -1.49
N HIS A 47 0.72 3.91 -1.07
CA HIS A 47 0.59 3.19 0.20
C HIS A 47 -0.20 1.90 0.01
N VAL A 48 -0.02 0.96 0.94
CA VAL A 48 -0.82 -0.25 1.03
C VAL A 48 -1.36 -0.39 2.45
N ASN A 49 -2.62 -0.79 2.57
CA ASN A 49 -3.23 -1.18 3.83
C ASN A 49 -3.36 -2.70 3.88
N ARG A 50 -2.80 -3.34 4.90
CA ARG A 50 -3.11 -4.72 5.25
C ARG A 50 -4.32 -4.74 6.17
N VAL A 51 -5.37 -5.46 5.78
CA VAL A 51 -6.64 -5.50 6.51
C VAL A 51 -6.85 -6.89 7.11
N LYS A 52 -7.12 -6.95 8.42
CA LYS A 52 -7.44 -8.17 9.14
C LYS A 52 -8.75 -7.99 9.91
N ALA A 53 -9.66 -8.96 9.84
CA ALA A 53 -10.86 -8.95 10.68
C ALA A 53 -10.49 -8.94 12.16
N LEU A 54 -11.30 -8.23 12.97
CA LEU A 54 -11.20 -8.25 14.44
C LEU A 54 -11.97 -9.43 15.03
#